data_AF-A0A925Y1A5-F1
#
_entry.id   AF-A0A925Y1A5-F1
#
_cell.length_a   1.000
_cell.length_b   1.000
_cell.length_c   1.000
_cell.angle_alpha   90.00
_cell.angle_beta   90.00
_cell.angle_gamma   90.00
#
_symmetry.space_group_name_H-M   'P 1'
#
loop_
_entity.id
_entity.type
_entity.pdbx_description
1 polymer ?
#
loop_
_entity_poly.entity_id
_entity_poly.type
_entity_poly.pdbx_seq_one_letter_code
_entity_poly.pdbx_strand_id
1 'polypeptide(L)'
;VKASQDWKIFPNPANGVLTLKQADNQLGTNDLLDWKIVDARGKEMSRGRIRFEGSQSEVPIPIELAGGQYFITLTNGTEQVMTQSFIVAR
;
A
#
# COMPACT_ATOMS: atom_id res chain seq x y z
N VAL A 1 -4.17 -16.14 10.67
CA VAL A 1 -3.21 -15.20 10.05
C VAL A 1 -3.53 -13.82 10.59
N LYS A 2 -2.65 -13.27 11.43
CA LYS A 2 -2.91 -12.01 12.13
C LYS A 2 -2.51 -10.91 11.13
N ALA A 3 -3.47 -10.40 10.36
CA ALA A 3 -3.23 -9.25 9.50
C ALA A 3 -2.59 -8.15 10.37
N SER A 4 -1.34 -7.79 10.09
CA SER A 4 -0.64 -6.79 10.89
C SER A 4 -1.37 -5.47 10.70
N GLN A 5 -1.99 -4.98 11.77
CA GLN A 5 -2.74 -3.72 11.79
C GLN A 5 -1.82 -2.48 11.68
N ASP A 6 -0.56 -2.68 11.29
CA ASP A 6 0.49 -1.67 11.40
C ASP A 6 0.59 -0.84 10.13
N TRP A 7 0.09 -1.32 9.00
CA TRP A 7 0.12 -0.58 7.74
C TRP A 7 -1.18 0.17 7.49
N LYS A 8 -1.05 1.42 7.05
CA LYS A 8 -2.18 2.24 6.60
C LYS A 8 -1.81 3.15 5.45
N ILE A 9 -2.81 3.55 4.68
CA ILE A 9 -2.69 4.69 3.77
C ILE A 9 -2.82 5.97 4.59
N PHE A 10 -1.79 6.81 4.59
CA PHE A 10 -1.85 8.13 5.19
C PHE A 10 -0.75 9.06 4.65
N PRO A 11 -1.09 10.27 4.18
CA PRO A 11 -2.44 10.81 3.99
C PRO A 11 -3.20 10.09 2.85
N ASN A 12 -4.46 10.48 2.62
CA ASN A 12 -5.20 10.02 1.44
C ASN A 12 -4.44 10.44 0.17
N PRO A 13 -4.39 9.60 -0.89
CA PRO A 13 -3.55 9.89 -2.05
C PRO A 13 -3.92 11.19 -2.73
N ALA A 14 -2.90 11.96 -3.09
CA ALA A 14 -3.01 13.23 -3.79
C ALA A 14 -1.85 13.36 -4.79
N ASN A 15 -2.05 14.12 -5.87
CA ASN A 15 -1.01 14.43 -6.86
C ASN A 15 -0.30 13.18 -7.45
N GLY A 16 -1.03 12.06 -7.60
CA GLY A 16 -0.47 10.83 -8.17
C GLY A 16 0.46 10.04 -7.24
N VAL A 17 0.44 10.31 -5.93
CA VAL A 17 1.22 9.54 -4.94
C VAL A 17 0.31 8.96 -3.87
N LEU A 18 0.47 7.67 -3.61
CA LEU A 18 -0.12 6.97 -2.47
C LEU A 18 0.97 6.71 -1.44
N THR A 19 0.77 7.16 -0.20
CA THR A 19 1.73 6.95 0.89
C THR A 19 1.25 5.81 1.77
N LEU A 20 2.05 4.74 1.85
CA LEU A 20 1.90 3.68 2.84
C LEU A 20 2.69 4.05 4.08
N LYS A 21 2.07 3.97 5.26
CA LYS A 21 2.70 4.26 6.54
C LYS A 21 2.64 3.03 7.43
N GLN A 22 3.77 2.70 8.06
CA GLN A 22 3.84 1.68 9.10
C GLN A 22 3.83 2.34 10.49
N ALA A 23 2.95 1.88 11.38
CA ALA A 23 2.77 2.41 12.73
C ALA A 23 3.85 1.88 13.69
N ASP A 24 4.06 0.56 13.69
CA ASP A 24 5.09 -0.09 14.50
C ASP A 24 6.12 -0.72 13.57
N ASN A 25 7.38 -0.36 13.76
CA ASN A 25 8.52 -0.65 12.91
C ASN A 25 8.97 -2.12 12.99
N GLN A 26 8.02 -3.06 12.89
CA GLN A 26 8.18 -4.49 13.17
C GLN A 26 8.59 -5.32 11.96
N LEU A 27 8.58 -4.74 10.75
CA LEU A 27 9.12 -5.42 9.59
C LEU A 27 10.65 -5.33 9.63
N GLY A 28 11.31 -6.43 9.26
CA GLY A 28 12.76 -6.49 9.22
C GLY A 28 13.31 -5.44 8.26
N THR A 29 14.51 -4.93 8.53
CA THR A 29 15.12 -3.80 7.82
C THR A 29 15.40 -4.02 6.32
N ASN A 30 14.94 -5.12 5.72
CA ASN A 30 15.16 -5.50 4.32
C ASN A 30 14.00 -6.30 3.70
N ASP A 31 12.79 -6.19 4.25
CA ASP A 31 11.65 -6.96 3.72
C ASP A 31 11.22 -6.44 2.34
N LEU A 32 10.87 -7.37 1.45
CA LEU A 32 10.28 -7.05 0.15
C LEU A 32 8.76 -7.10 0.28
N LEU A 33 8.11 -5.98 -0.02
CA LEU A 33 6.66 -5.90 -0.03
C LEU A 33 6.16 -5.80 -1.47
N ASP A 34 5.27 -6.70 -1.82
CA ASP A 34 4.49 -6.64 -3.04
C ASP A 34 3.21 -5.86 -2.77
N TRP A 35 2.84 -4.97 -3.68
CA TRP A 35 1.60 -4.23 -3.62
C TRP A 35 0.79 -4.40 -4.90
N LYS A 36 -0.53 -4.39 -4.75
CA LYS A 36 -1.50 -4.48 -5.84
C LYS A 36 -2.66 -3.54 -5.58
N ILE A 37 -3.04 -2.77 -6.59
CA ILE A 37 -4.20 -1.88 -6.56
C ILE A 37 -5.25 -2.41 -7.52
N VAL A 38 -6.48 -2.49 -7.04
CA VAL A 38 -7.66 -2.86 -7.83
C VAL A 38 -8.73 -1.77 -7.76
N ASP A 39 -9.53 -1.64 -8.81
CA ASP A 39 -10.73 -0.80 -8.78
C ASP A 39 -11.86 -1.45 -7.97
N ALA A 40 -12.97 -0.73 -7.80
CA ALA A 40 -14.15 -1.22 -7.07
C ALA A 40 -14.82 -2.47 -7.71
N ARG A 41 -14.46 -2.82 -8.95
CA ARG A 41 -14.92 -4.03 -9.65
C ARG A 41 -13.92 -5.18 -9.55
N GLY A 42 -12.80 -4.98 -8.84
CA GLY A 42 -11.73 -5.96 -8.69
C GLY A 42 -10.77 -6.04 -9.87
N LYS A 43 -10.85 -5.12 -10.84
CA LYS A 43 -9.89 -5.07 -11.95
C LYS A 43 -8.55 -4.56 -11.44
N GLU A 44 -7.46 -5.27 -11.75
CA GLU A 44 -6.10 -4.81 -11.46
C GLU A 44 -5.79 -3.52 -12.24
N MET A 45 -5.42 -2.48 -11.49
CA MET A 45 -5.09 -1.17 -12.02
C MET A 45 -3.59 -0.92 -12.01
N SER A 46 -2.90 -1.40 -10.98
CA SER A 46 -1.46 -1.27 -10.84
C SER A 46 -0.91 -2.30 -9.86
N ARG A 47 0.36 -2.64 -9.98
CA ARG A 47 1.08 -3.50 -9.04
C ARG A 47 2.56 -3.18 -9.05
N GLY A 48 3.26 -3.58 -8.01
CA GLY A 48 4.70 -3.46 -7.95
C GLY A 48 5.30 -4.08 -6.71
N ARG A 49 6.60 -3.86 -6.55
CA ARG A 49 7.38 -4.34 -5.42
C ARG A 49 8.23 -3.21 -4.88
N ILE A 50 8.26 -3.07 -3.57
CA ILE A 50 9.08 -2.10 -2.84
C ILE A 50 9.99 -2.85 -1.87
N ARG A 51 11.23 -2.39 -1.74
CA ARG A 51 12.07 -2.78 -0.61
C ARG A 51 11.75 -1.84 0.54
N PHE A 52 11.33 -2.40 1.64
CA PHE A 52 11.08 -1.64 2.86
C PHE A 52 12.34 -1.67 3.71
N GLU A 53 12.91 -0.49 3.93
CA GLU A 53 13.94 -0.29 4.92
C GLU A 53 13.23 0.08 6.22
N GLY A 54 13.30 -0.77 7.24
CA GLY A 54 12.70 -0.55 8.55
C GLY A 54 13.24 0.67 9.33
N SER A 55 13.94 1.60 8.70
CA SER A 55 14.17 2.96 9.22
C SER A 55 13.15 3.98 8.67
N GLN A 56 12.48 3.65 7.56
CA GLN A 56 11.51 4.48 6.89
C GLN A 56 10.12 4.12 7.43
N SER A 57 9.40 5.07 8.01
CA SER A 57 8.01 4.82 8.45
C SER A 57 6.98 5.00 7.32
N GLU A 58 7.41 5.53 6.17
CA GLU A 58 6.56 5.92 5.07
C GLU A 58 7.17 5.48 3.73
N VAL A 59 6.34 4.89 2.87
CA VAL A 59 6.72 4.49 1.51
C VAL A 59 5.80 5.15 0.50
N PRO A 60 6.33 6.05 -0.35
CA PRO A 60 5.56 6.61 -1.46
C PRO A 60 5.48 5.61 -2.62
N ILE A 61 4.28 5.43 -3.15
CA ILE A 61 4.00 4.65 -4.36
C ILE A 61 3.44 5.60 -5.42
N PRO A 62 4.12 5.80 -6.55
CA PRO A 62 3.56 6.56 -7.66
C PRO A 62 2.37 5.80 -8.27
N ILE A 63 1.26 6.51 -8.48
CA ILE A 63 0.01 5.96 -8.99
C ILE A 63 -0.56 6.81 -10.13
N GLU A 64 -0.97 6.14 -11.20
CA GLU A 64 -1.67 6.75 -12.35
C GLU A 64 -3.13 6.31 -12.37
N LEU A 65 -3.89 6.74 -11.36
CA LEU A 65 -5.29 6.37 -11.19
C LEU A 65 -6.22 7.56 -11.43
N ALA A 66 -7.30 7.36 -12.17
CA ALA A 66 -8.37 8.35 -12.31
C ALA A 66 -9.07 8.62 -10.96
N GLY A 67 -9.92 9.63 -10.91
CA GLY A 67 -10.76 9.88 -9.72
C GLY A 67 -11.71 8.71 -9.47
N GLY A 68 -11.76 8.21 -8.23
CA GLY A 68 -12.57 7.04 -7.89
C GLY A 68 -12.16 6.32 -6.61
N GLN A 69 -12.88 5.24 -6.29
CA GLN A 69 -12.59 4.35 -5.16
C GLN A 69 -11.77 3.15 -5.60
N TYR A 70 -10.74 2.83 -4.82
CA TYR A 70 -9.79 1.75 -5.07
C TYR A 70 -9.48 0.98 -3.80
N PHE A 71 -8.89 -0.19 -3.96
CA PHE A 71 -8.35 -1.00 -2.88
C PHE A 71 -6.89 -1.30 -3.15
N ILE A 72 -6.03 -1.15 -2.15
CA ILE A 72 -4.65 -1.65 -2.19
C ILE A 72 -4.54 -2.87 -1.29
N THR A 73 -3.79 -3.86 -1.76
CA THR A 73 -3.33 -4.99 -0.98
C THR A 73 -1.81 -4.96 -0.93
N LEU A 74 -1.25 -5.18 0.26
CA LEU A 74 0.17 -5.29 0.51
C LEU A 74 0.45 -6.71 1.02
N THR A 75 1.48 -7.36 0.49
CA THR A 75 1.89 -8.72 0.83
C THR A 75 3.38 -8.79 1.07
N ASN A 76 3.81 -9.57 2.07
CA ASN A 76 5.21 -9.95 2.28
C ASN A 76 5.35 -11.43 1.93
N GLY A 77 5.92 -11.73 0.76
CA GLY A 77 5.92 -13.08 0.21
C GLY A 77 4.50 -13.61 -0.02
N THR A 78 4.10 -14.65 0.73
CA THR A 78 2.76 -15.24 0.65
C THR A 78 1.79 -14.69 1.70
N GLU A 79 2.27 -13.88 2.64
CA GLU A 79 1.45 -13.32 3.71
C GLU A 79 0.84 -11.99 3.30
N GLN A 80 -0.49 -11.86 3.43
CA GLN A 80 -1.16 -10.58 3.29
C GLN A 80 -1.00 -9.76 4.56
N VAL A 81 -0.31 -8.62 4.45
CA VAL A 81 -0.06 -7.73 5.59
C VAL A 81 -1.14 -6.65 5.71
N MET A 82 -1.68 -6.16 4.59
CA MET A 82 -2.71 -5.12 4.58
C MET A 82 -3.65 -5.28 3.40
N THR A 83 -4.93 -4.97 3.59
CA THR A 83 -5.80 -4.51 2.51
C THR A 83 -6.59 -3.30 3.00
N GLN A 84 -6.58 -2.22 2.22
CA GLN A 84 -7.26 -0.98 2.60
C GLN A 84 -7.87 -0.29 1.38
N SER A 85 -9.06 0.29 1.56
CA SER A 85 -9.69 1.15 0.56
C SER A 85 -9.19 2.59 0.65
N PHE A 86 -9.11 3.27 -0.50
CA PHE A 86 -8.84 4.70 -0.58
C PHE A 86 -9.60 5.35 -1.73
N ILE A 87 -9.67 6.68 -1.69
CA ILE A 87 -10.33 7.49 -2.71
C ILE A 87 -9.28 8.37 -3.36
N VAL A 88 -9.22 8.35 -4.69
CA VAL A 88 -8.46 9.33 -5.45
C VAL A 88 -9.40 10.49 -5.76
N ALA A 89 -9.17 11.63 -5.12
CA ALA A 89 -9.83 12.90 -5.47
C ALA A 89 -8.94 13.61 -6.49
N ARG A 90 -9.39 13.73 -7.74
CA ARG A 90 -8.76 14.56 -8.78
C ARG A 90 -9.64 15.77 -9.05
#